data_AF-L8G4H2-F1
#
_entry.id   AF-L8G4H2-F1
#
_cell.length_a   1.000
_cell.length_b   1.000
_cell.length_c   1.000
_cell.angle_alpha   90.00
_cell.angle_beta   90.00
_cell.angle_gamma   90.00
#
_symmetry.space_group_name_H-M   'P 1'
#
loop_
_entity.id
_entity.type
_entity.pdbx_description
1 polymer ?
#
loop_
_entity_poly.entity_id
_entity_poly.type
_entity_poly.pdbx_seq_one_letter_code
_entity_poly.pdbx_strand_id
1 'polypeptide(L)'
;MNGLRAYEPRLRTFLAVFHEREDAFMQEGRLDENHRLSLPMRESWESGDFWVVYAASKSFAFYAVFWKYLDTRFSGPAAELDGDEWERRTGLLDEEEVMEIDSFIDQKVDELKNSGLGMGTWLS
;
A
#
# COMPACT_ATOMS: atom_id res chain seq x y z
N MET A 1 4.44 -12.09 4.42
CA MET A 1 4.83 -10.95 3.55
C MET A 1 6.29 -11.04 3.05
N ASN A 2 6.66 -12.08 2.28
CA ASN A 2 8.02 -12.20 1.71
C ASN A 2 8.19 -11.44 0.38
N GLY A 3 7.12 -11.23 -0.39
CA GLY A 3 7.17 -10.58 -1.70
C GLY A 3 7.64 -9.12 -1.66
N LEU A 4 7.16 -8.34 -0.69
CA LEU A 4 7.54 -6.92 -0.53
C LEU A 4 9.02 -6.73 -0.16
N ARG A 5 9.60 -7.65 0.63
CA ARG A 5 11.03 -7.62 0.99
C ARG A 5 11.94 -7.98 -0.19
N ALA A 6 11.45 -8.82 -1.11
CA ALA A 6 12.17 -9.16 -2.34
C ALA A 6 12.05 -8.07 -3.42
N TYR A 7 11.04 -7.21 -3.34
CA TYR A 7 10.78 -6.17 -4.33
C TYR A 7 11.71 -4.97 -4.20
N GLU A 8 11.99 -4.54 -2.96
CA GLU A 8 12.82 -3.35 -2.71
C GLU A 8 14.23 -3.42 -3.33
N PRO A 9 15.00 -4.53 -3.20
CA PRO A 9 16.29 -4.63 -3.87
C PRO A 9 16.17 -4.53 -5.40
N ARG A 10 15.13 -5.13 -5.98
CA ARG A 10 14.89 -5.10 -7.43
C ARG A 10 14.56 -3.70 -7.92
N LEU A 11 13.74 -2.97 -7.15
CA LEU A 11 13.42 -1.57 -7.47
C LEU A 11 14.66 -0.69 -7.40
N ARG A 12 15.52 -0.87 -6.38
CA ARG A 12 16.78 -0.12 -6.27
C ARG A 12 17.68 -0.37 -7.48
N THR A 13 17.83 -1.62 -7.91
CA THR A 13 18.59 -1.97 -9.13
C THR A 13 17.95 -1.34 -10.37
N PHE A 14 16.63 -1.44 -10.52
CA PHE A 14 15.91 -0.83 -11.64
C PHE A 14 16.14 0.67 -11.71
N LEU A 15 15.97 1.40 -10.59
CA LEU A 15 16.14 2.86 -10.54
C LEU A 15 17.59 3.28 -10.81
N ALA A 16 18.57 2.49 -10.39
CA ALA A 16 19.98 2.76 -10.70
C ALA A 16 20.24 2.67 -12.21
N VAL A 17 19.85 1.55 -12.84
CA VAL A 17 20.00 1.37 -14.29
C VAL A 17 19.17 2.38 -15.07
N PHE A 18 17.96 2.70 -14.60
CA PHE A 18 17.09 3.66 -15.25
C PHE A 18 17.71 5.06 -15.25
N HIS A 19 18.29 5.49 -14.13
CA HIS A 19 19.02 6.76 -14.02
C HIS A 19 20.20 6.83 -15.01
N GLU A 20 21.03 5.78 -15.08
CA GLU A 20 22.15 5.71 -16.03
C GLU A 20 21.70 5.82 -17.49
N ARG A 21 20.53 5.24 -17.82
CA ARG A 21 19.96 5.34 -19.17
C ARG A 21 19.40 6.72 -19.46
N GLU A 22 18.79 7.36 -18.46
CA GLU A 22 18.34 8.75 -18.58
C GLU A 22 19.53 9.70 -18.79
N ASP A 23 20.64 9.53 -18.05
CA ASP A 23 21.89 10.27 -18.26
C ASP A 23 22.40 10.14 -19.71
N ALA A 24 22.45 8.92 -20.25
CA ALA A 24 22.89 8.68 -21.62
C ALA A 24 21.97 9.39 -22.64
N PHE A 25 20.65 9.32 -22.46
CA PHE A 25 19.70 10.00 -23.36
C PHE A 25 19.77 11.51 -23.25
N MET A 26 20.10 12.06 -22.08
CA MET A 26 20.33 13.48 -21.91
C MET A 26 21.60 13.96 -22.62
N GLN A 27 22.69 13.19 -22.54
CA GLN A 27 23.93 13.49 -23.28
C GLN A 27 23.71 13.46 -24.80
N GLU A 28 22.82 12.60 -25.28
CA GLU A 28 22.41 12.54 -26.69
C GLU A 28 21.40 13.64 -27.09
N GLY A 29 20.94 14.47 -26.15
CA GLY A 29 19.92 15.50 -26.39
C GLY A 29 18.51 14.94 -26.65
N ARG A 30 18.24 13.69 -26.26
CA ARG A 30 16.98 12.97 -26.48
C ARG A 30 16.03 13.03 -25.29
N LEU A 31 16.52 13.45 -24.13
CA LEU A 31 15.75 13.62 -22.89
C LEU A 31 16.12 14.97 -22.28
N ASP A 32 15.11 15.65 -21.74
CA ASP A 32 15.28 16.87 -20.95
C ASP A 32 15.22 16.52 -19.46
N GLU A 33 15.92 17.28 -18.59
CA GLU A 33 15.92 17.04 -17.14
C GLU A 33 14.51 17.03 -16.56
N ASN A 34 13.59 17.85 -17.06
CA ASN A 34 12.21 17.89 -16.57
C ASN A 34 11.41 16.62 -16.89
N HIS A 35 11.90 15.79 -17.81
CA HIS A 35 11.31 14.49 -18.16
C HIS A 35 12.00 13.32 -17.43
N ARG A 36 13.02 13.59 -16.60
CA ARG A 36 13.67 12.57 -15.78
C ARG A 36 12.70 12.06 -14.71
N LEU A 37 12.57 10.74 -14.61
CA LEU A 37 11.66 10.07 -13.69
C LEU A 37 12.38 9.31 -12.57
N SER A 38 13.62 8.86 -12.78
CA SER A 38 14.31 8.06 -11.76
C SER A 38 14.42 8.74 -10.40
N LEU A 39 14.62 10.06 -10.38
CA LEU A 39 14.68 10.88 -9.17
C LEU A 39 13.34 10.95 -8.43
N PRO A 40 12.25 11.50 -9.02
CA PRO A 40 10.97 11.58 -8.32
C PRO A 40 10.39 10.18 -7.98
N MET A 41 10.69 9.14 -8.76
CA MET A 41 10.31 7.77 -8.41
C MET A 41 11.02 7.25 -7.16
N ARG A 42 12.31 7.57 -6.99
CA ARG A 42 13.07 7.25 -5.79
C ARG A 42 12.52 8.01 -4.58
N GLU A 43 12.30 9.30 -4.72
CA GLU A 43 11.75 10.15 -3.66
C GLU A 43 10.37 9.65 -3.21
N SER A 44 9.49 9.33 -4.17
CA SER A 44 8.16 8.76 -3.88
C SER A 44 8.22 7.41 -3.16
N TRP A 45 9.23 6.60 -3.45
CA TRP A 45 9.43 5.34 -2.75
C TRP A 45 9.92 5.56 -1.31
N GLU A 46 10.90 6.44 -1.11
CA GLU A 46 11.52 6.72 0.18
C GLU A 46 10.57 7.49 1.13
N SER A 47 9.78 8.42 0.60
CA SER A 47 8.72 9.13 1.34
C SER A 47 7.52 8.24 1.66
N GLY A 48 7.38 7.13 0.93
CA GLY A 48 6.24 6.22 1.00
C GLY A 48 5.00 6.70 0.23
N ASP A 49 5.10 7.76 -0.57
CA ASP A 49 3.99 8.22 -1.44
C ASP A 49 3.59 7.16 -2.46
N PHE A 50 4.56 6.37 -2.93
CA PHE A 50 4.32 5.21 -3.76
C PHE A 50 3.29 4.27 -3.12
N TRP A 51 3.41 4.04 -1.81
CA TRP A 51 2.52 3.11 -1.09
C TRP A 51 1.10 3.65 -0.96
N VAL A 52 0.91 4.96 -0.87
CA VAL A 52 -0.41 5.59 -0.87
C VAL A 52 -1.12 5.30 -2.19
N VAL A 53 -0.46 5.61 -3.32
CA VAL A 53 -1.03 5.37 -4.65
C VAL A 53 -1.25 3.88 -4.90
N TYR A 54 -0.32 3.03 -4.46
CA TYR A 54 -0.42 1.59 -4.64
C TYR A 54 -1.59 0.99 -3.83
N ALA A 55 -1.77 1.40 -2.58
CA ALA A 55 -2.88 0.95 -1.74
C ALA A 55 -4.24 1.37 -2.31
N ALA A 56 -4.37 2.61 -2.79
CA ALA A 56 -5.59 3.11 -3.42
C ALA A 56 -5.91 2.36 -4.73
N SER A 57 -4.89 1.98 -5.50
CA SER A 57 -5.05 1.32 -6.81
C SER A 57 -5.23 -0.20 -6.72
N LYS A 58 -4.84 -0.82 -5.60
CA LYS A 58 -4.76 -2.29 -5.45
C LYS A 58 -5.40 -2.71 -4.13
N SER A 59 -6.73 -2.86 -4.14
CA SER A 59 -7.51 -3.29 -2.96
C SER A 59 -6.97 -4.56 -2.31
N PHE A 60 -6.51 -5.56 -3.09
CA PHE A 60 -5.94 -6.80 -2.54
C PHE A 60 -4.64 -6.58 -1.74
N ALA A 61 -3.91 -5.50 -2.01
CA ALA A 61 -2.67 -5.18 -1.32
C ALA A 61 -2.89 -4.19 -0.16
N PHE A 62 -4.07 -3.56 -0.09
CA PHE A 62 -4.38 -2.50 0.87
C PHE A 62 -4.03 -2.92 2.29
N TYR A 63 -4.57 -4.04 2.79
CA TYR A 63 -4.37 -4.48 4.18
C TYR A 63 -2.88 -4.60 4.53
N ALA A 64 -2.09 -5.29 3.69
CA ALA A 64 -0.67 -5.50 3.95
C ALA A 64 0.15 -4.20 3.84
N VAL A 65 -0.22 -3.31 2.90
CA VAL A 65 0.48 -2.04 2.69
C VAL A 65 0.14 -1.03 3.77
N PHE A 66 -1.12 -0.98 4.19
CA PHE A 66 -1.59 -0.11 5.26
C PHE A 66 -0.79 -0.36 6.53
N TRP A 67 -0.83 -1.58 7.06
CA TRP A 67 -0.14 -1.91 8.31
C TRP A 67 1.37 -1.78 8.24
N LYS A 68 1.97 -2.08 7.07
CA LYS A 68 3.42 -2.07 6.94
C LYS A 68 4.01 -0.68 6.70
N TYR A 69 3.31 0.19 5.97
CA TYR A 69 3.89 1.43 5.47
C TYR A 69 3.07 2.69 5.79
N LEU A 70 1.73 2.59 5.84
CA LEU A 70 0.87 3.77 5.98
C LEU A 70 0.49 4.04 7.43
N ASP A 71 0.23 3.00 8.23
CA ASP A 71 -0.21 3.14 9.62
C ASP A 71 0.76 3.99 10.45
N THR A 72 2.05 3.61 10.43
CA THR A 72 3.09 4.37 11.12
C THR A 72 3.25 5.80 10.59
N ARG A 73 3.04 5.99 9.29
CA ARG A 73 3.19 7.30 8.63
C ARG A 73 2.11 8.27 9.07
N PHE A 74 0.84 7.84 9.09
CA PHE A 74 -0.29 8.71 9.39
C PHE A 74 -0.61 8.79 10.88
N SER A 75 -0.24 7.75 11.62
CA SER A 75 -0.74 7.56 12.97
C SER A 75 0.34 7.33 14.03
N GLY A 76 1.60 7.52 13.63
CA GLY A 76 2.79 7.41 14.50
C GLY A 76 3.21 5.97 14.79
N PRO A 77 4.36 5.77 15.46
CA PRO A 77 4.82 4.43 15.86
C PRO A 77 3.75 3.75 16.72
N ALA A 78 3.31 2.56 16.31
CA ALA A 78 2.53 1.70 17.18
C ALA A 78 3.43 1.23 18.34
N ALA A 79 2.91 1.28 19.57
CA ALA A 79 3.42 0.37 20.60
C ALA A 79 3.21 -1.07 20.08
N GLU A 80 4.06 -2.01 20.48
CA GLU A 80 4.13 -3.38 19.94
C GLU A 80 2.76 -3.92 19.45
N LEU A 81 2.72 -4.40 18.19
CA LEU A 81 1.52 -4.96 17.56
C LEU A 81 1.07 -6.21 18.33
N ASP A 82 0.22 -6.04 19.33
CA ASP A 82 -0.30 -7.09 20.21
C ASP A 82 -1.56 -7.78 19.65
N GLY A 83 -2.15 -7.23 18.59
CA GLY A 83 -3.32 -7.77 17.91
C GLY A 83 -4.53 -6.83 17.93
N ASP A 84 -4.54 -5.85 18.83
CA ASP A 84 -5.72 -5.00 19.09
C ASP A 84 -5.61 -3.62 18.39
N GLU A 85 -4.56 -3.39 17.60
CA GLU A 85 -4.32 -2.10 16.92
C GLU A 85 -5.49 -1.72 15.99
N TRP A 86 -6.16 -2.70 15.36
CA TRP A 86 -7.31 -2.42 14.51
C TRP A 86 -8.47 -1.81 15.30
N GLU A 87 -8.70 -2.21 16.57
CA GLU A 87 -9.73 -1.61 17.44
C GLU A 87 -9.38 -0.18 17.82
N ARG A 88 -8.08 0.08 18.04
CA ARG A 88 -7.60 1.44 18.31
C ARG A 88 -7.73 2.34 17.09
N ARG A 89 -7.56 1.80 15.88
CA ARG A 89 -7.72 2.52 14.61
C ARG A 89 -9.18 2.73 14.24
N THR A 90 -10.08 1.79 14.52
CA THR A 90 -11.53 2.02 14.36
C THR A 90 -12.02 3.11 15.30
N GLY A 91 -11.40 3.29 16.47
CA GLY A 91 -11.65 4.45 17.34
C GLY A 91 -11.27 5.82 16.76
N LEU A 92 -10.66 5.88 15.57
CA LEU A 92 -10.42 7.14 14.83
C LEU A 92 -11.57 7.50 13.89
N LEU A 93 -12.46 6.56 13.60
CA LEU A 93 -13.59 6.76 12.72
C LEU A 93 -14.71 7.48 13.47
N ASP A 94 -15.45 8.33 12.78
CA ASP A 94 -16.67 8.90 13.33
C ASP A 94 -17.85 7.90 13.26
N GLU A 95 -18.96 8.23 13.93
CA GLU A 95 -20.13 7.36 13.99
C GLU A 95 -20.73 7.07 12.59
N GLU A 96 -20.62 8.01 11.65
CA GLU A 96 -21.12 7.85 10.28
C GLU A 96 -20.25 6.85 9.52
N GLU A 97 -18.93 7.00 9.58
CA GLU A 97 -17.96 6.09 8.97
C GLU A 97 -18.09 4.66 9.51
N VAL A 98 -18.31 4.49 10.82
CA VAL A 98 -18.53 3.16 11.43
C VAL A 98 -19.82 2.52 10.90
N MET A 99 -20.92 3.26 10.84
CA MET A 99 -22.19 2.74 10.31
C MET A 99 -22.08 2.32 8.84
N GLU A 100 -21.33 3.06 8.02
CA GLU A 100 -21.10 2.70 6.62
C GLU A 100 -20.30 1.39 6.51
N ILE A 101 -19.27 1.21 7.34
CA ILE A 101 -18.49 -0.03 7.38
C ILE A 101 -19.36 -1.21 7.83
N ASP A 102 -20.16 -1.04 8.87
CA ASP A 102 -21.04 -2.10 9.38
C ASP A 102 -22.06 -2.55 8.32
N SER A 103 -22.71 -1.59 7.65
CA SER A 103 -23.64 -1.86 6.54
C SER A 103 -22.95 -2.63 5.40
N PHE A 104 -21.72 -2.26 5.07
CA PHE A 104 -20.93 -2.95 4.05
C PHE A 104 -20.55 -4.38 4.48
N ILE A 105 -20.18 -4.59 5.75
CA ILE A 105 -19.87 -5.91 6.30
C ILE A 105 -21.10 -6.81 6.24
N ASP A 106 -22.26 -6.31 6.69
CA ASP A 106 -23.53 -7.06 6.64
C ASP A 106 -23.86 -7.50 5.22
N GLN A 107 -23.77 -6.58 4.26
CA GLN A 107 -23.96 -6.90 2.84
C GLN A 107 -22.98 -8.00 2.37
N LYS A 108 -21.69 -7.88 2.72
CA LYS A 108 -20.67 -8.86 2.31
C LYS A 108 -20.89 -10.23 2.94
N VAL A 109 -21.29 -10.28 4.20
CA VAL A 109 -21.61 -11.51 4.92
C VAL A 109 -22.80 -12.21 4.28
N ASP A 110 -23.84 -11.47 3.88
CA ASP A 110 -25.00 -12.04 3.21
C ASP A 110 -24.70 -12.51 1.78
N GLU A 111 -23.90 -11.75 1.02
CA GLU A 111 -23.37 -12.20 -0.28
C GLU A 111 -22.61 -13.52 -0.15
N LEU A 112 -21.76 -13.66 0.88
CA LEU A 112 -20.99 -14.88 1.13
C LEU A 112 -21.89 -16.07 1.47
N LYS A 113 -22.86 -15.89 2.39
CA LYS A 113 -23.85 -16.93 2.73
C LYS A 113 -24.60 -17.42 1.49
N ASN A 114 -24.93 -16.50 0.57
CA ASN A 114 -25.68 -16.80 -0.65
C ASN A 114 -24.80 -17.36 -1.79
N SER A 115 -23.47 -17.18 -1.74
CA SER A 115 -22.53 -17.65 -2.76
C SER A 115 -22.16 -19.15 -2.66
N GLY A 116 -22.64 -19.87 -1.64
CA GLY A 116 -22.33 -21.29 -1.41
C GLY A 116 -20.91 -21.57 -0.88
N LEU A 117 -20.07 -20.55 -0.73
CA LEU A 117 -18.78 -20.63 -0.05
C LEU A 117 -19.00 -20.40 1.45
N GLY A 118 -19.22 -21.48 2.20
CA GLY A 118 -19.42 -21.41 3.65
C GLY A 118 -18.24 -20.78 4.38
N MET A 119 -18.51 -20.05 5.48
CA MET A 119 -17.52 -19.35 6.33
C MET A 119 -16.41 -20.25 6.93
N GLY A 120 -16.46 -21.58 6.72
CA GLY A 120 -15.49 -22.55 7.24
C GLY A 120 -14.10 -22.48 6.59
N THR A 121 -13.89 -21.68 5.55
CA THR A 121 -12.58 -21.53 4.87
C THR A 121 -11.74 -20.34 5.36
N TRP A 122 -12.26 -19.49 6.25
CA TRP A 122 -11.55 -18.28 6.71
C TRP A 122 -10.97 -18.36 8.14
N LEU A 123 -11.19 -19.48 8.86
CA LEU A 123 -10.68 -19.73 10.22
C LEU A 123 -9.78 -20.97 10.28
N SER A 124 -8.90 -21.18 9.31
CA SER A 124 -7.87 -22.24 9.31
C SER A 124 -6.51 -21.73 8.85
#